data_AF-A0A9Y3RLP3-F1
#
_entry.id   AF-A0A9Y3RLP3-F1
#
_cell.length_a   1.000
_cell.length_b   1.000
_cell.length_c   1.000
_cell.angle_alpha   90.00
_cell.angle_beta   90.00
_cell.angle_gamma   90.00
#
_symmetry.space_group_name_H-M   'P 1'
#
loop_
_entity.id
_entity.type
_entity.pdbx_description
1 polymer ?
#
loop_
_entity_poly.entity_id
_entity_poly.type
_entity_poly.pdbx_seq_one_letter_code
_entity_poly.pdbx_strand_id
1 'polypeptide(L)'
;MKDARKQVDSEMGSQTQTNWELEHQTKRSNDYKSQMEKVTKEIEAMRTRLSMLSDGCKHCPAGWILMNSVCYYFPLKSNEFKTWKESRDFCQLQGGDLIIIDSQDEENSTVNYLRNQLLPCN
;
A
#
# COMPACT_ATOMS: atom_id res chain seq x y z
N MET A 1 15.72 65.68 31.88
CA MET A 1 14.46 64.98 32.20
C MET A 1 13.49 64.94 31.03
N LYS A 2 13.15 66.08 30.39
CA LYS A 2 12.21 66.09 29.24
C LYS A 2 12.73 65.33 28.01
N ASP A 3 14.03 65.41 27.72
CA ASP A 3 14.62 64.75 26.54
C ASP A 3 14.71 63.23 26.71
N ALA A 4 15.07 62.76 27.91
CA ALA A 4 15.03 61.35 28.25
C ALA A 4 13.62 60.75 28.12
N ARG A 5 12.58 61.52 28.44
CA ARG A 5 11.19 61.04 28.32
C ARG A 5 10.75 60.89 26.86
N LYS A 6 11.10 61.86 26.00
CA LYS A 6 10.85 61.77 24.56
C LYS A 6 11.55 60.57 23.92
N GLN A 7 12.76 60.27 24.38
CA GLN A 7 13.50 59.10 23.89
C GLN A 7 12.82 57.79 24.29
N VAL A 8 12.38 57.67 25.55
CA VAL A 8 11.61 56.51 26.03
C VAL A 8 10.30 56.34 25.23
N ASP A 9 9.59 57.42 24.94
CA ASP A 9 8.34 57.36 24.15
C ASP A 9 8.60 56.89 22.71
N SER A 10 9.70 57.34 22.10
CA SER A 10 10.12 56.90 20.76
C SER A 10 10.51 55.42 20.72
N GLU A 11 11.30 54.96 21.70
CA GLU A 11 11.72 53.56 21.82
C GLU A 11 10.53 52.65 22.09
N MET A 12 9.57 53.07 22.93
CA MET A 12 8.33 52.34 23.19
C MET A 12 7.45 52.20 21.92
N GLY A 13 7.39 53.25 21.09
CA GLY A 13 6.74 53.18 19.78
C GLY A 13 7.40 52.16 18.84
N SER A 14 8.73 52.20 18.76
CA SER A 14 9.52 51.23 17.96
C SER A 14 9.37 49.78 18.46
N GLN A 15 9.33 49.58 19.78
CA GLN A 15 9.14 48.26 20.38
C GLN A 15 7.75 47.70 20.07
N THR A 16 6.73 48.56 20.10
CA THR A 16 5.34 48.16 19.78
C THR A 16 5.22 47.70 18.32
N GLN A 17 5.83 48.44 17.39
CA GLN A 17 5.90 48.08 15.98
C GLN A 17 6.59 46.73 15.77
N THR A 18 7.72 46.52 16.47
CA THR A 18 8.52 45.29 16.35
C THR A 18 7.78 44.08 16.91
N ASN A 19 7.08 44.23 18.04
CA ASN A 19 6.27 43.17 18.62
C ASN A 19 5.11 42.76 17.70
N TRP A 20 4.44 43.74 17.08
CA TRP A 20 3.36 43.45 16.13
C TRP A 20 3.87 42.64 14.93
N GLU A 21 5.02 43.02 14.35
CA GLU A 21 5.62 42.28 13.24
C GLU A 21 6.01 40.86 13.68
N LEU A 22 6.59 40.70 14.87
CA LEU A 22 6.95 39.40 15.42
C LEU A 22 5.73 38.49 15.61
N GLU A 23 4.64 39.01 16.17
CA GLU A 23 3.38 38.28 16.33
C GLU A 23 2.80 37.86 14.98
N HIS A 24 2.81 38.78 14.01
CA HIS A 24 2.32 38.53 12.66
C HIS A 24 3.13 37.43 11.96
N GLN A 25 4.46 37.50 12.02
CA GLN A 25 5.36 36.49 11.45
C GLN A 25 5.21 35.14 12.16
N THR A 26 5.06 35.14 13.48
CA THR A 26 4.83 33.92 14.27
C THR A 26 3.55 33.22 13.85
N LYS A 27 2.46 33.97 13.65
CA LYS A 27 1.20 33.42 13.17
C LYS A 27 1.36 32.76 11.80
N ARG A 28 2.07 33.41 10.88
CA ARG A 28 2.34 32.87 9.53
C ARG A 28 3.23 31.62 9.57
N SER A 29 4.27 31.63 10.41
CA SER A 29 5.15 30.48 10.63
C SER A 29 4.38 29.27 11.16
N ASN A 30 3.49 29.49 12.14
CA ASN A 30 2.63 28.43 12.68
C ASN A 30 1.66 27.88 11.64
N ASP A 31 1.09 28.74 10.80
CA ASP A 31 0.23 28.31 9.69
C ASP A 31 1.00 27.42 8.70
N TYR A 32 2.18 27.84 8.24
CA TYR A 32 3.03 27.03 7.37
C TYR A 32 3.46 25.70 8.02
N LYS A 33 3.76 25.72 9.32
CA LYS A 33 4.06 24.49 10.08
C LYS A 33 2.87 23.53 10.07
N SER A 34 1.66 24.03 10.32
CA SER A 34 0.44 23.21 10.29
C SER A 34 0.17 22.62 8.90
N GLN A 35 0.36 23.42 7.84
CA GLN A 35 0.27 22.95 6.47
C GLN A 35 1.31 21.85 6.17
N MET A 36 2.56 22.04 6.60
CA MET A 36 3.63 21.05 6.42
C MET A 36 3.33 19.73 7.12
N GLU A 37 2.81 19.79 8.36
CA GLU A 37 2.40 18.60 9.12
C GLU A 37 1.27 17.83 8.40
N LYS A 38 0.30 18.55 7.82
CA LYS A 38 -0.79 17.93 7.05
C LYS A 38 -0.28 17.22 5.81
N VAL A 39 0.56 17.89 5.01
CA VAL A 39 1.15 17.30 3.79
C VAL A 39 2.02 16.08 4.16
N THR A 40 2.78 16.16 5.25
CA THR A 40 3.60 15.04 5.73
C THR A 40 2.73 13.83 6.08
N LYS A 41 1.59 14.02 6.77
CA LYS A 41 0.64 12.93 7.06
C LYS A 41 0.04 12.33 5.80
N GLU A 42 -0.30 13.15 4.81
CA GLU A 42 -0.82 12.68 3.52
C GLU A 42 0.23 11.87 2.75
N ILE A 43 1.50 12.28 2.77
CA ILE A 43 2.62 11.54 2.19
C ILE A 43 2.78 10.17 2.86
N GLU A 44 2.75 10.10 4.19
CA GLU A 44 2.85 8.83 4.93
C GLU A 44 1.67 7.88 4.61
N ALA A 45 0.46 8.43 4.52
CA ALA A 45 -0.72 7.65 4.12
C ALA A 45 -0.60 7.13 2.68
N MET A 46 -0.10 7.95 1.75
CA MET A 46 0.15 7.54 0.37
C MET A 46 1.25 6.48 0.26
N ARG A 47 2.35 6.61 1.02
CA ARG A 47 3.41 5.58 1.10
C ARG A 47 2.88 4.24 1.56
N THR A 48 1.99 4.24 2.56
CA THR A 48 1.34 3.02 3.07
C THR A 48 0.45 2.37 1.99
N ARG A 49 -0.30 3.17 1.22
CA ARG A 49 -1.08 2.64 0.09
C ARG A 49 -0.17 2.09 -1.01
N LEU A 50 0.94 2.78 -1.29
CA LEU A 50 1.94 2.35 -2.26
C LEU A 50 2.60 1.03 -1.84
N SER A 51 2.91 0.83 -0.55
CA SER A 51 3.48 -0.45 -0.08
C SER A 51 2.50 -1.61 -0.27
N MET A 52 1.20 -1.39 -0.05
CA MET A 52 0.17 -2.40 -0.33
C MET A 52 0.02 -2.72 -1.82
N LEU A 53 0.30 -1.74 -2.71
CA LEU A 53 0.30 -1.95 -4.15
C LEU A 53 1.61 -2.57 -4.66
N SER A 54 2.76 -2.24 -4.05
CA SER A 54 4.09 -2.74 -4.44
C SER A 54 4.34 -4.17 -3.97
N ASP A 55 3.81 -4.54 -2.80
CA ASP A 55 3.73 -5.96 -2.39
C ASP A 55 2.73 -6.73 -3.25
N GLY A 56 1.91 -6.01 -4.02
CA GLY A 56 0.87 -6.54 -4.87
C GLY A 56 -0.26 -7.15 -4.06
N CYS A 57 -1.42 -7.29 -4.67
CA CYS A 57 -2.32 -8.38 -4.31
C CYS A 57 -1.64 -9.74 -4.63
N LYS A 58 -0.54 -10.09 -3.96
CA LYS A 58 0.05 -11.45 -3.96
C LYS A 58 -0.78 -12.40 -3.09
N HIS A 59 -2.09 -12.24 -3.12
CA HIS A 59 -3.02 -13.16 -2.50
C HIS A 59 -3.88 -13.72 -3.62
N CYS A 60 -3.59 -14.96 -3.99
CA CYS A 60 -4.57 -15.74 -4.71
C CYS A 60 -5.83 -15.90 -3.84
N PRO A 61 -7.02 -16.10 -4.43
CA PRO A 61 -8.23 -16.38 -3.67
C PRO A 61 -8.01 -17.55 -2.69
N ALA A 62 -8.79 -17.60 -1.60
CA ALA A 62 -8.61 -18.65 -0.60
C ALA A 62 -8.67 -20.05 -1.24
N GLY A 63 -7.67 -20.89 -0.97
CA GLY A 63 -7.54 -22.22 -1.57
C GLY A 63 -6.82 -22.27 -2.93
N TRP A 64 -6.38 -21.13 -3.46
CA TRP A 64 -5.56 -21.02 -4.67
C TRP A 64 -4.10 -20.77 -4.33
N ILE A 65 -3.21 -21.09 -5.27
CA ILE A 65 -1.77 -21.18 -5.05
C ILE A 65 -1.06 -20.32 -6.07
N LEU A 66 -0.20 -19.42 -5.57
CA LEU A 66 0.59 -18.55 -6.42
C LEU A 66 1.84 -19.29 -6.91
N MET A 67 1.95 -19.50 -8.23
CA MET A 67 3.16 -20.01 -8.88
C MET A 67 3.45 -19.14 -10.10
N ASN A 68 4.69 -18.66 -10.27
CA ASN A 68 5.10 -17.84 -11.42
C ASN A 68 4.16 -16.63 -11.69
N SER A 69 3.66 -15.99 -10.62
CA SER A 69 2.70 -14.88 -10.69
C SER A 69 1.30 -15.22 -11.22
N VAL A 70 0.98 -16.51 -11.35
CA VAL A 70 -0.35 -17.02 -11.73
C VAL A 70 -0.95 -17.80 -10.57
N CYS A 71 -2.25 -17.68 -10.37
CA CYS A 71 -2.99 -18.39 -9.33
C CYS A 71 -3.57 -19.69 -9.87
N TYR A 72 -3.27 -20.80 -9.21
CA TYR A 72 -3.71 -22.15 -9.59
C TYR A 72 -4.63 -22.74 -8.52
N TYR A 73 -5.66 -23.45 -8.96
CA TYR A 73 -6.56 -24.19 -8.09
C TYR A 73 -6.45 -25.69 -8.38
N PHE A 74 -6.16 -26.47 -7.35
CA PHE A 74 -6.12 -27.93 -7.44
C PHE A 74 -7.18 -28.52 -6.51
N PRO A 75 -8.19 -29.24 -7.03
CA PRO A 75 -9.25 -29.83 -6.22
C PRO A 75 -8.78 -31.14 -5.52
N LEU A 76 -7.59 -31.15 -4.91
CA LEU A 76 -6.95 -32.36 -4.35
C LEU A 76 -7.75 -33.04 -3.23
N LYS A 77 -8.62 -32.30 -2.55
CA LYS A 77 -9.47 -32.79 -1.45
C LYS A 77 -10.89 -33.15 -1.89
N SER A 78 -11.22 -32.89 -3.16
CA SER A 78 -12.53 -33.25 -3.71
C SER A 78 -12.47 -34.69 -4.21
N ASN A 79 -13.36 -35.55 -3.69
CA ASN A 79 -13.54 -36.90 -4.25
C ASN A 79 -14.40 -36.89 -5.53
N GLU A 80 -14.82 -35.70 -5.98
CA GLU A 80 -15.59 -35.53 -7.20
C GLU A 80 -14.67 -35.23 -8.39
N PHE A 81 -14.39 -36.26 -9.17
CA PHE A 81 -13.87 -36.07 -10.53
C PHE A 81 -14.97 -35.44 -11.39
N LYS A 82 -14.59 -34.43 -12.17
CA LYS A 82 -15.47 -33.75 -13.12
C LYS A 82 -15.03 -34.13 -14.52
N THR A 83 -15.98 -34.22 -15.47
CA THR A 83 -15.62 -34.33 -16.88
C THR A 83 -14.80 -33.11 -17.31
N TRP A 84 -14.10 -33.20 -18.43
CA TRP A 84 -13.32 -32.08 -18.95
C TRP A 84 -14.15 -30.79 -19.08
N LYS A 85 -15.38 -30.93 -19.61
CA LYS A 85 -16.31 -29.81 -19.78
C LYS A 85 -16.74 -29.21 -18.43
N GLU A 86 -17.16 -30.04 -17.48
CA GLU A 86 -17.58 -29.58 -16.15
C GLU A 86 -16.43 -28.91 -15.38
N SER A 87 -15.20 -29.41 -15.55
CA SER A 87 -14.01 -28.81 -14.94
C SER A 87 -13.74 -27.41 -15.50
N ARG A 88 -13.87 -27.25 -16.83
CA ARG A 88 -13.72 -25.95 -17.48
C ARG A 88 -14.79 -24.96 -17.08
N ASP A 89 -16.05 -25.40 -17.11
CA ASP A 89 -17.19 -24.57 -16.74
C ASP A 89 -17.06 -24.12 -15.26
N PHE A 90 -16.55 -24.99 -14.37
CA PHE A 90 -16.22 -24.64 -12.99
C PHE A 90 -15.12 -23.58 -12.88
N CYS A 91 -13.97 -23.75 -13.56
CA CYS A 91 -12.88 -22.78 -13.52
C CYS A 91 -13.31 -21.40 -14.03
N GLN A 92 -14.11 -21.36 -15.10
CA GLN A 92 -14.68 -20.13 -15.66
C GLN A 92 -15.65 -19.44 -14.68
N LEU A 93 -16.47 -20.20 -13.97
CA LEU A 93 -17.34 -19.66 -12.92
C LEU A 93 -16.55 -19.01 -11.77
N GLN A 94 -15.34 -19.52 -11.47
CA GLN A 94 -14.46 -18.96 -10.44
C GLN A 94 -13.58 -17.80 -10.94
N GLY A 95 -13.76 -17.35 -12.18
CA GLY A 95 -12.98 -16.24 -12.76
C GLY A 95 -11.61 -16.65 -13.34
N GLY A 96 -11.37 -17.95 -13.55
CA GLY A 96 -10.19 -18.49 -14.23
C GLY A 96 -10.56 -19.29 -15.49
N ASP A 97 -9.65 -20.17 -15.94
CA ASP A 97 -9.94 -21.21 -16.95
C ASP A 97 -9.08 -22.45 -16.60
N LEU A 98 -9.27 -23.56 -17.31
CA LEU A 98 -8.39 -24.72 -17.18
C LEU A 98 -6.95 -24.33 -17.52
N ILE A 99 -6.01 -24.82 -16.71
CA ILE A 99 -4.59 -24.66 -16.96
C ILE A 99 -4.22 -25.21 -18.34
N ILE A 100 -3.50 -24.42 -19.11
CA ILE A 100 -2.77 -24.85 -20.30
C ILE A 100 -1.30 -24.82 -19.89
N ILE A 101 -0.59 -25.93 -20.11
CA ILE A 101 0.85 -26.01 -19.85
C ILE A 101 1.51 -25.84 -21.21
N ASP A 102 2.03 -24.65 -21.49
CA ASP A 102 2.66 -24.32 -22.77
C ASP A 102 4.18 -24.13 -22.67
N SER A 103 4.72 -24.20 -21.45
CA SER A 103 6.15 -24.05 -21.18
C SER A 103 6.69 -25.12 -20.21
N GLN A 104 7.98 -25.42 -20.34
CA GLN A 104 8.67 -26.36 -19.46
C GLN A 104 8.70 -25.89 -18.00
N ASP A 105 8.72 -24.58 -17.77
CA ASP A 105 8.71 -23.98 -16.44
C ASP A 105 7.34 -24.14 -15.75
N GLU A 106 6.25 -23.99 -16.50
CA GLU A 106 4.89 -24.29 -16.03
C GLU A 106 4.71 -25.79 -15.74
N GLU A 107 5.21 -26.65 -16.62
CA GLU A 107 5.17 -28.11 -16.43
C GLU A 107 5.92 -28.50 -15.15
N ASN A 108 7.17 -28.04 -15.00
CA ASN A 108 8.00 -28.34 -13.83
C ASN A 108 7.34 -27.84 -12.54
N SER A 109 6.81 -26.63 -12.53
CA SER A 109 6.17 -26.04 -11.35
C SER A 109 4.91 -26.82 -10.94
N THR A 110 4.05 -27.11 -11.91
CA THR A 110 2.78 -27.83 -11.70
C THR A 110 3.02 -29.29 -11.28
N VAL A 111 3.92 -29.99 -11.97
CA VAL A 111 4.27 -31.38 -11.68
C VAL A 111 4.96 -31.52 -10.32
N ASN A 112 5.90 -30.63 -9.98
CA ASN A 112 6.55 -30.66 -8.67
C ASN A 112 5.56 -30.38 -7.54
N TYR A 113 4.64 -29.42 -7.72
CA TYR A 113 3.59 -29.15 -6.74
C TYR A 113 2.69 -30.38 -6.52
N LEU A 114 2.18 -30.98 -7.60
CA LEU A 114 1.32 -32.17 -7.52
C LEU A 114 2.06 -33.36 -6.90
N ARG A 115 3.32 -33.62 -7.28
CA ARG A 115 4.14 -34.70 -6.72
C ARG A 115 4.30 -34.55 -5.21
N ASN A 116 4.63 -33.34 -4.74
CA ASN A 116 4.88 -33.08 -3.33
C ASN A 116 3.60 -33.18 -2.46
N GLN A 117 2.42 -32.94 -3.03
CA GLN A 117 1.14 -32.97 -2.31
C GLN A 117 0.43 -34.32 -2.38
N LEU A 118 0.60 -35.08 -3.47
CA LEU A 118 -0.06 -36.36 -3.70
C LEU A 118 0.74 -37.58 -3.24
N LEU A 119 2.02 -37.40 -2.90
CA LEU A 119 2.90 -38.47 -2.43
C LEU A 119 3.76 -37.99 -1.25
N PRO A 120 3.28 -38.05 0.00
CA PRO A 120 4.21 -38.16 1.12
C PRO A 120 4.94 -39.50 0.95
N CYS A 121 6.20 -39.47 0.53
CA CYS A 121 7.04 -40.65 0.58
C CYS A 121 7.13 -41.12 2.05
N ASN A 122 6.57 -42.29 2.35
CA ASN A 122 7.01 -43.14 3.46
C ASN A 122 8.16 -44.01 2.96
#